data_AF-A0A9X0F0S0-F1
#
_entry.id   AF-A0A9X0F0S0-F1
#
_cell.length_a   1.000
_cell.length_b   1.000
_cell.length_c   1.000
_cell.angle_alpha   90.00
_cell.angle_beta   90.00
_cell.angle_gamma   90.00
#
_symmetry.space_group_name_H-M   'P 1'
#
loop_
_entity.id
_entity.type
_entity.pdbx_description
1 polymer ?
#
loop_
_entity_poly.entity_id
_entity_poly.type
_entity_poly.pdbx_seq_one_letter_code
_entity_poly.pdbx_strand_id
1 'polypeptide(L)'
;MVEDKVNTHITKELGMAFEPDSTLEEIFIESTFNQFERIREHELEELARMKRERTVGKGLITVVSEKLFPTKNGTSERIQVLTMQIGTHTTAYCPITEAGITIPKNPQWLIGRTKPVIIEHFQKTEEGNFAVVSITAGELALQRKLYEEIVEQEGNKVYTGTVSGHIPSAQTILVEVHGVTVGVRYSQWSHSFVRSTDIIIGDVVELIIDKVVEKNGRYEFRGNKKKLETDPMEKLLELNKRRDRFVGKIVGIDAIAGIFVEVAPGIQFKGLKGRNLANPTMDDAINQTIVTCELLNIDAKNRRGTVRILNYPQGQSKKSNSSIYQF
;
A
#
# COMPACT_ATOMS: atom_id res chain seq x y z
N MET A 1 -60.97 25.50 54.24
CA MET A 1 -59.66 24.83 54.28
C MET A 1 -58.64 25.97 54.19
N VAL A 2 -58.38 26.65 55.31
CA VAL A 2 -57.19 26.50 56.18
C VAL A 2 -55.92 26.85 55.38
N GLU A 3 -55.07 27.83 55.66
CA GLU A 3 -54.85 28.94 56.61
C GLU A 3 -53.72 29.74 55.91
N ASP A 4 -53.84 31.03 55.60
CA ASP A 4 -53.45 32.19 56.42
C ASP A 4 -51.95 32.31 56.80
N LYS A 5 -51.33 33.40 56.30
CA LYS A 5 -50.16 34.16 56.82
C LYS A 5 -48.75 33.59 56.54
N VAL A 6 -47.69 34.37 56.30
CA VAL A 6 -47.30 35.71 56.79
C VAL A 6 -46.40 36.41 55.77
N ASN A 7 -46.68 37.69 55.50
CA ASN A 7 -45.73 38.69 54.98
C ASN A 7 -44.79 39.15 56.09
N THR A 8 -43.49 39.32 55.82
CA THR A 8 -42.66 40.46 56.27
C THR A 8 -41.26 40.34 55.66
N HIS A 9 -40.93 41.18 54.67
CA HIS A 9 -40.15 42.43 54.83
C HIS A 9 -38.72 42.22 55.36
N ILE A 10 -37.72 42.53 54.52
CA ILE A 10 -36.80 43.66 54.72
C ILE A 10 -36.26 44.08 53.34
N THR A 11 -36.44 45.36 53.05
CA THR A 11 -35.99 46.13 51.89
C THR A 11 -34.55 46.61 52.04
N LYS A 12 -33.87 46.74 50.89
CA LYS A 12 -32.76 47.67 50.58
C LYS A 12 -31.44 47.36 51.33
N GLU A 13 -30.26 47.42 50.72
CA GLU A 13 -29.75 48.32 49.68
C GLU A 13 -28.36 47.83 49.23
N LEU A 14 -27.87 48.34 48.09
CA LEU A 14 -26.48 48.28 47.57
C LEU A 14 -26.03 46.89 47.09
N GLY A 15 -26.02 46.59 45.79
CA GLY A 15 -25.18 47.26 44.80
C GLY A 15 -23.86 46.49 44.70
N MET A 16 -23.75 45.63 43.68
CA MET A 16 -22.54 45.34 42.90
C MET A 16 -22.79 44.11 42.02
N ALA A 17 -22.49 44.26 40.73
CA ALA A 17 -22.53 43.22 39.74
C ALA A 17 -21.58 42.07 40.14
N PHE A 18 -22.09 40.84 40.15
CA PHE A 18 -21.23 39.66 40.09
C PHE A 18 -20.95 39.40 38.62
N GLU A 19 -19.78 39.84 38.16
CA GLU A 19 -19.14 39.24 36.99
C GLU A 19 -18.92 37.75 37.32
N PRO A 20 -19.33 36.80 36.45
CA PRO A 20 -18.85 35.44 36.58
C PRO A 20 -17.35 35.46 36.29
N ASP A 21 -16.58 35.01 37.27
CA ASP A 21 -15.12 34.93 37.24
C ASP A 21 -14.67 34.01 36.10
N SER A 22 -14.47 34.60 34.91
CA SER A 22 -14.05 33.91 33.68
C SER A 22 -12.63 33.35 33.76
N THR A 23 -11.93 33.61 34.85
CA THR A 23 -10.53 33.22 35.07
C THR A 23 -10.40 31.75 35.50
N LEU A 24 -11.36 31.20 36.25
CA LEU A 24 -11.27 29.82 36.74
C LEU A 24 -11.63 28.76 35.68
N GLU A 25 -12.51 29.09 34.74
CA GLU A 25 -12.81 28.21 33.60
C GLU A 25 -11.67 28.21 32.57
N GLU A 26 -11.00 29.35 32.33
CA GLU A 26 -9.84 29.41 31.42
C GLU A 26 -8.62 28.65 31.98
N ILE A 27 -8.35 28.73 33.29
CA ILE A 27 -7.24 27.99 33.94
C ILE A 27 -7.50 26.47 33.94
N PHE A 28 -8.76 26.03 34.04
CA PHE A 28 -9.11 24.61 33.92
C PHE A 28 -9.04 24.09 32.48
N ILE A 29 -9.38 24.93 31.49
CA ILE A 29 -9.24 24.55 30.07
C ILE A 29 -7.75 24.48 29.68
N GLU A 30 -6.88 25.33 30.23
CA GLU A 30 -5.43 25.26 29.98
C GLU A 30 -4.73 24.04 30.60
N SER A 31 -5.17 23.59 31.78
CA SER A 31 -4.60 22.41 32.44
C SER A 31 -5.06 21.06 31.86
N THR A 32 -6.01 21.07 30.92
CA THR A 32 -6.47 19.86 30.22
C THR A 32 -5.73 19.63 28.89
N PHE A 33 -4.81 20.51 28.50
CA PHE A 33 -3.95 20.28 27.35
C PHE A 33 -2.86 19.25 27.71
N ASN A 34 -3.11 17.99 27.32
CA ASN A 34 -2.23 16.84 27.51
C ASN A 34 -0.73 17.20 27.57
N GLN A 35 -0.18 17.18 28.78
CA GLN A 35 1.23 17.42 29.10
C GLN A 35 2.15 16.48 28.28
N PHE A 36 3.40 16.92 28.06
CA PHE A 36 4.39 16.09 27.37
C PHE A 36 5.01 15.10 28.38
N GLU A 37 5.09 13.82 28.00
CA GLU A 37 5.73 12.80 28.82
C GLU A 37 7.26 12.96 28.77
N ARG A 38 7.87 12.89 29.95
CA ARG A 38 9.31 13.10 30.14
C ARG A 38 10.11 11.85 29.77
N ILE A 39 11.23 12.06 29.08
CA ILE A 39 12.20 11.00 28.76
C ILE A 39 13.07 10.68 29.99
N ARG A 40 13.28 9.38 30.25
CA ARG A 40 14.14 8.87 31.33
C ARG A 40 15.63 9.01 30.98
N GLU A 41 16.49 9.27 31.95
CA GLU A 41 17.91 9.58 31.71
C GLU A 41 18.68 8.48 30.97
N HIS A 42 18.41 7.20 31.28
CA HIS A 42 19.05 6.06 30.60
C HIS A 42 18.65 5.92 29.13
N GLU A 43 17.44 6.33 28.76
CA GLU A 43 16.96 6.32 27.37
C GLU A 43 17.51 7.52 26.59
N LEU A 44 17.75 8.63 27.28
CA LEU A 44 18.26 9.86 26.68
C LEU A 44 19.61 9.64 25.98
N GLU A 45 20.51 8.82 26.53
CA GLU A 45 21.81 8.54 25.93
C GLU A 45 21.69 7.72 24.64
N GLU A 46 20.83 6.70 24.62
CA GLU A 46 20.57 5.89 23.42
C GLU A 46 19.89 6.73 22.33
N LEU A 47 18.90 7.53 22.69
CA LEU A 47 18.20 8.43 21.76
C LEU A 47 19.15 9.53 21.25
N ALA A 48 20.06 10.03 22.09
CA ALA A 48 21.09 10.97 21.69
C ALA A 48 22.10 10.34 20.73
N ARG A 49 22.43 9.05 20.89
CA ARG A 49 23.22 8.29 19.91
C ARG A 49 22.46 8.16 18.59
N MET A 50 21.19 7.76 18.63
CA MET A 50 20.33 7.65 17.44
C MET A 50 20.21 8.97 16.68
N LYS A 51 20.11 10.09 17.39
CA LYS A 51 20.12 11.44 16.80
C LYS A 51 21.47 11.75 16.13
N ARG A 52 22.59 11.50 16.82
CA ARG A 52 23.95 11.77 16.29
C ARG A 52 24.25 10.95 15.04
N GLU A 53 23.89 9.68 15.04
CA GLU A 53 24.13 8.74 13.94
C GLU A 53 23.02 8.78 12.87
N ARG A 54 21.96 9.56 13.09
CA ARG A 54 20.74 9.64 12.25
C ARG A 54 20.20 8.26 11.89
N THR A 55 20.17 7.35 12.86
CA THR A 55 19.62 6.00 12.66
C THR A 55 18.10 6.06 12.54
N VAL A 56 17.55 5.31 11.58
CA VAL A 56 16.09 5.16 11.43
C VAL A 56 15.57 4.22 12.51
N GLY A 57 14.80 4.76 13.45
CA GLY A 57 14.06 4.00 14.45
C GLY A 57 12.67 3.59 13.95
N LYS A 58 11.96 2.80 14.76
CA LYS A 58 10.54 2.50 14.55
C LYS A 58 9.74 3.07 15.73
N GLY A 59 8.64 3.75 15.44
CA GLY A 59 7.73 4.27 16.47
C GLY A 59 6.29 3.85 16.20
N LEU A 60 5.62 3.36 17.25
CA LEU A 60 4.20 3.04 17.22
C LEU A 60 3.39 4.31 17.51
N ILE A 61 2.47 4.68 16.63
CA ILE A 61 1.61 5.84 16.83
C ILE A 61 0.48 5.46 17.77
N THR A 62 0.40 6.09 18.93
CA THR A 62 -0.58 5.77 19.98
C THR A 62 -1.76 6.72 19.97
N VAL A 63 -1.51 8.03 19.80
CA VAL A 63 -2.53 9.08 19.91
C VAL A 63 -2.28 10.17 18.88
N VAL A 64 -3.36 10.74 18.35
CA VAL A 64 -3.33 12.02 17.64
C VAL A 64 -4.08 13.05 18.48
N SER A 65 -3.44 14.16 18.80
CA SER A 65 -4.03 15.23 19.61
C SER A 65 -3.54 16.59 19.13
N GLU A 66 -4.36 17.62 19.30
CA GLU A 66 -3.90 19.00 19.13
C GLU A 66 -3.09 19.42 20.35
N LYS A 67 -1.89 19.96 20.11
CA LYS A 67 -1.00 20.47 21.15
C LYS A 67 -0.43 21.81 20.73
N LEU A 68 -0.09 22.64 21.72
CA LEU A 68 0.79 23.79 21.52
C LEU A 68 2.19 23.25 21.24
N PHE A 69 2.56 23.27 19.96
CA PHE A 69 3.84 22.75 19.52
C PHE A 69 4.79 23.90 19.19
N PRO A 70 5.99 23.93 19.79
CA PRO A 70 7.00 24.92 19.47
C PRO A 70 7.55 24.71 18.06
N THR A 71 7.40 25.71 17.20
CA THR A 71 7.93 25.66 15.83
C THR A 71 9.41 26.03 15.78
N LYS A 72 10.07 25.76 14.65
CA LYS A 72 11.48 26.11 14.39
C LYS A 72 11.77 27.61 14.52
N ASN A 73 10.73 28.45 14.46
CA ASN A 73 10.81 29.90 14.58
C ASN A 73 10.72 30.40 16.04
N GLY A 74 10.59 29.48 17.01
CA GLY A 74 10.50 29.82 18.44
C GLY A 74 9.09 30.22 18.92
N THR A 75 8.10 30.25 18.02
CA THR A 75 6.69 30.49 18.36
C THR A 75 5.95 29.17 18.57
N SER A 76 5.13 29.08 19.63
CA SER A 76 4.26 27.94 19.86
C SER A 76 2.97 28.08 19.06
N GLU A 77 2.70 27.12 18.19
CA GLU A 77 1.48 27.09 17.37
C GLU A 77 0.63 25.88 17.74
N ARG A 78 -0.71 26.03 17.67
CA ARG A 78 -1.62 24.90 17.85
C ARG A 78 -1.65 24.08 16.57
N ILE A 79 -1.07 22.90 16.63
CA ILE A 79 -1.04 21.95 15.51
C ILE A 79 -1.42 20.55 15.99
N GLN A 80 -1.85 19.71 15.06
CA GLN A 80 -2.02 18.29 15.34
C GLN A 80 -0.64 17.63 15.48
N VAL A 81 -0.50 16.84 16.55
CA VAL A 81 0.73 16.14 16.90
C VAL A 81 0.41 14.67 17.09
N LEU A 82 1.21 13.82 16.46
CA LEU A 82 1.21 12.38 16.68
C LEU A 82 2.08 12.09 17.90
N THR A 83 1.50 11.44 18.89
CA THR A 83 2.23 10.86 20.02
C THR A 83 2.63 9.44 19.63
N MET A 84 3.91 9.14 19.78
CA MET A 84 4.52 7.89 19.32
C MET A 84 5.34 7.27 20.44
N GLN A 85 5.25 5.95 20.59
CA GLN A 85 6.14 5.19 21.46
C GLN A 85 7.32 4.66 20.65
N ILE A 86 8.54 5.02 21.07
CA ILE A 86 9.80 4.58 20.47
C ILE A 86 10.52 3.71 21.50
N GLY A 87 10.93 2.51 21.09
CA GLY A 87 11.53 1.55 22.01
C GLY A 87 10.52 1.04 23.03
N THR A 88 10.94 0.86 24.28
CA THR A 88 10.11 0.25 25.32
C THR A 88 9.30 1.29 26.12
N HIS A 89 9.83 2.47 26.41
CA HIS A 89 9.10 3.45 27.25
C HIS A 89 9.36 4.92 26.87
N THR A 90 9.94 5.21 25.71
CA THR A 90 10.13 6.59 25.29
C THR A 90 8.93 7.08 24.49
N THR A 91 8.32 8.16 24.96
CA THR A 91 7.31 8.90 24.20
C THR A 91 7.96 10.00 23.38
N ALA A 92 7.63 10.04 22.10
CA ALA A 92 8.12 11.01 21.13
C ALA A 92 6.94 11.66 20.40
N TYR A 93 7.19 12.85 19.87
CA TYR A 93 6.17 13.69 19.28
C TYR A 93 6.54 14.03 17.84
N CYS A 94 5.61 13.75 16.92
CA CYS A 94 5.76 14.10 15.51
C CYS A 94 4.71 15.16 15.13
N PRO A 95 5.11 16.35 14.69
CA PRO A 95 4.15 17.31 14.16
C PRO A 95 3.50 16.73 12.88
N ILE A 96 2.23 17.09 12.62
CA ILE A 96 1.49 16.56 11.48
C ILE A 96 2.17 16.85 10.13
N THR A 97 2.91 17.96 10.03
CA THR A 97 3.68 18.33 8.83
C THR A 97 4.79 17.32 8.49
N GLU A 98 5.26 16.57 9.49
CA GLU A 98 6.31 15.56 9.38
C GLU A 98 5.76 14.12 9.47
N ALA A 99 4.43 13.95 9.36
CA ALA A 99 3.74 12.67 9.54
C ALA A 99 3.89 11.67 8.37
N GLY A 100 4.82 11.93 7.45
CA GLY A 100 5.16 11.05 6.33
C GLY A 100 5.10 11.72 4.98
N ILE A 101 5.62 11.03 3.96
CA ILE A 101 5.66 11.50 2.56
C ILE A 101 4.25 11.70 2.00
N THR A 102 3.31 10.86 2.44
CA THR A 102 1.88 10.93 2.10
C THR A 102 1.07 10.90 3.39
N ILE A 103 0.53 12.05 3.77
CA ILE A 103 -0.28 12.21 4.98
C ILE A 103 -1.74 11.87 4.62
N PRO A 104 -2.41 10.95 5.34
CA PRO A 104 -3.82 10.67 5.09
C PRO A 104 -4.68 11.89 5.42
N LYS A 105 -5.80 12.04 4.72
CA LYS A 105 -6.77 13.13 4.97
C LYS A 105 -7.26 13.16 6.42
N ASN A 106 -7.41 11.98 7.03
CA ASN A 106 -7.71 11.82 8.43
C ASN A 106 -6.48 11.26 9.16
N PRO A 107 -5.77 12.07 9.96
CA PRO A 107 -4.59 11.64 10.71
C PRO A 107 -4.87 10.54 11.73
N GLN A 108 -6.11 10.41 12.20
CA GLN A 108 -6.52 9.35 13.15
C GLN A 108 -6.28 7.93 12.59
N TRP A 109 -6.25 7.77 11.27
CA TRP A 109 -5.96 6.47 10.61
C TRP A 109 -4.52 6.00 10.78
N LEU A 110 -3.63 6.87 11.28
CA LEU A 110 -2.26 6.53 11.59
C LEU A 110 -2.12 5.82 12.95
N ILE A 111 -3.12 5.91 13.83
CA ILE A 111 -3.09 5.26 15.15
C ILE A 111 -2.97 3.75 14.99
N GLY A 112 -2.13 3.14 15.84
CA GLY A 112 -1.83 1.72 15.82
C GLY A 112 -0.82 1.29 14.75
N ARG A 113 -0.37 2.21 13.88
CA ARG A 113 0.65 1.91 12.87
C ARG A 113 2.05 2.17 13.42
N THR A 114 2.96 1.27 13.07
CA THR A 114 4.40 1.47 13.30
C THR A 114 5.01 2.14 12.09
N LYS A 115 5.73 3.25 12.30
CA LYS A 115 6.35 4.04 11.22
C LYS A 115 7.85 4.22 11.46
N PRO A 116 8.65 4.31 10.37
CA PRO A 116 10.06 4.66 10.50
C PRO A 116 10.18 6.13 10.91
N VAL A 117 11.04 6.41 11.88
CA VAL A 117 11.22 7.75 12.46
C VAL A 117 12.68 8.09 12.63
N ILE A 118 13.00 9.37 12.50
CA ILE A 118 14.29 9.94 12.91
C ILE A 118 14.04 11.00 13.97
N ILE A 119 14.89 11.00 15.00
CA ILE A 119 14.90 12.04 16.02
C ILE A 119 15.53 13.30 15.43
N GLU A 120 14.74 14.36 15.26
CA GLU A 120 15.26 15.64 14.78
C GLU A 120 15.98 16.38 15.90
N HIS A 121 15.30 16.58 17.02
CA HIS A 121 15.82 17.31 18.15
C HIS A 121 15.13 16.92 19.45
N PHE A 122 15.76 17.30 20.56
CA PHE A 122 15.16 17.22 21.88
C PHE A 122 14.81 18.63 22.29
N GLN A 123 13.57 18.82 22.71
CA GLN A 123 13.11 20.11 23.19
C GLN A 123 13.11 20.10 24.71
N LYS A 124 13.68 21.15 25.30
CA LYS A 124 13.59 21.39 26.73
C LYS A 124 12.38 22.30 26.98
N THR A 125 11.44 21.82 27.76
CA THR A 125 10.34 22.60 28.34
C THR A 125 10.49 22.63 29.85
N GLU A 126 9.77 23.54 30.52
CA GLU A 126 9.75 23.65 31.98
C GLU A 126 9.39 22.32 32.67
N GLU A 127 8.63 21.47 31.98
CA GLU A 127 8.17 20.15 32.46
C GLU A 127 9.17 18.99 32.19
N GLY A 128 10.20 19.21 31.37
CA GLY A 128 11.18 18.17 31.01
C GLY A 128 11.62 18.17 29.55
N ASN A 129 12.46 17.20 29.19
CA ASN A 129 12.93 17.00 27.81
C ASN A 129 12.01 16.01 27.09
N PHE A 130 11.53 16.37 25.90
CA PHE A 130 10.83 15.46 25.00
C PHE A 130 11.52 15.37 23.63
N ALA A 131 11.32 14.24 22.94
CA ALA A 131 11.91 13.97 21.63
C ALA A 131 10.95 14.39 20.53
N VAL A 132 11.42 15.25 19.64
CA VAL A 132 10.74 15.59 18.39
C VAL A 132 11.27 14.71 17.28
N VAL A 133 10.36 14.03 16.60
CA VAL A 133 10.68 13.07 15.54
C VAL A 133 10.00 13.45 14.23
N SER A 134 10.59 13.01 13.12
CA SER A 134 10.02 13.13 11.78
C SER A 134 9.88 11.76 11.15
N ILE A 135 8.65 11.42 10.74
CA ILE A 135 8.36 10.23 9.93
C ILE A 135 8.83 10.48 8.49
N THR A 136 8.61 11.68 7.95
CA THR A 136 9.04 12.04 6.60
C THR A 136 10.55 11.85 6.42
N ALA A 137 11.37 12.31 7.36
CA ALA A 137 12.81 12.12 7.33
C ALA A 137 13.21 10.64 7.43
N GLY A 138 12.48 9.86 8.24
CA GLY A 138 12.69 8.41 8.36
C GLY A 138 12.40 7.66 7.06
N GLU A 139 11.27 7.94 6.43
CA GLU A 139 10.89 7.36 5.14
C GLU A 139 11.90 7.75 4.04
N LEU A 140 12.32 9.01 3.96
CA LEU A 140 13.34 9.47 3.01
C LEU A 140 14.71 8.80 3.22
N ALA A 141 15.12 8.59 4.48
CA ALA A 141 16.37 7.91 4.79
C ALA A 141 16.34 6.43 4.37
N LEU A 142 15.21 5.74 4.54
CA LEU A 142 15.04 4.37 4.03
C LEU A 142 15.07 4.33 2.49
N GLN A 143 14.39 5.27 1.83
CA GLN A 143 14.45 5.39 0.37
C GLN A 143 15.88 5.58 -0.12
N ARG A 144 16.64 6.48 0.51
CA ARG A 144 18.03 6.72 0.15
C ARG A 144 18.91 5.48 0.32
N LYS A 145 18.77 4.75 1.43
CA LYS A 145 19.51 3.50 1.65
C LYS A 145 19.21 2.45 0.58
N LEU A 146 17.92 2.29 0.23
CA LEU A 146 17.53 1.36 -0.84
C LEU A 146 18.09 1.81 -2.20
N TYR A 147 18.11 3.11 -2.47
CA TYR A 147 18.72 3.65 -3.68
C TYR A 147 20.23 3.35 -3.77
N GLU A 148 20.97 3.61 -2.69
CA GLU A 148 22.40 3.32 -2.59
C GLU A 148 22.65 1.81 -2.82
N GLU A 149 21.85 0.93 -2.22
CA GLU A 149 21.92 -0.53 -2.43
C GLU A 149 21.68 -0.95 -3.89
N ILE A 150 20.72 -0.33 -4.57
CA ILE A 150 20.42 -0.62 -5.98
C ILE A 150 21.56 -0.17 -6.91
N VAL A 151 22.14 1.00 -6.63
CA VAL A 151 23.24 1.56 -7.42
C VAL A 151 24.51 0.71 -7.27
N GLU A 152 24.81 0.23 -6.06
CA GLU A 152 25.96 -0.64 -5.82
C GLU A 152 25.85 -2.02 -6.48
N GLN A 153 24.63 -2.56 -6.62
CA GLN A 153 24.40 -3.92 -7.11
C GLN A 153 23.97 -4.02 -8.59
N GLU A 154 24.16 -2.97 -9.38
CA GLU A 154 23.89 -2.93 -10.82
C GLU A 154 22.50 -3.50 -11.24
N GLY A 155 21.46 -3.23 -10.46
CA GLY A 155 20.06 -3.41 -10.88
C GLY A 155 19.56 -4.85 -11.13
N ASN A 156 20.36 -5.88 -10.87
CA ASN A 156 19.96 -7.30 -11.05
C ASN A 156 19.71 -8.05 -9.74
N LYS A 157 19.78 -7.37 -8.59
CA LYS A 157 19.46 -7.99 -7.30
C LYS A 157 17.97 -8.34 -7.24
N VAL A 158 17.70 -9.56 -6.78
CA VAL A 158 16.35 -10.01 -6.41
C VAL A 158 16.05 -9.51 -4.99
N TYR A 159 14.94 -8.79 -4.86
CA TYR A 159 14.43 -8.30 -3.59
C TYR A 159 13.20 -9.08 -3.19
N THR A 160 13.11 -9.43 -1.92
CA THR A 160 11.89 -9.98 -1.32
C THR A 160 11.09 -8.84 -0.71
N GLY A 161 9.80 -8.76 -1.02
CA GLY A 161 8.89 -7.74 -0.52
C GLY A 161 7.51 -8.30 -0.21
N THR A 162 6.73 -7.53 0.55
CA THR A 162 5.36 -7.90 0.92
C THR A 162 4.35 -7.03 0.18
N VAL A 163 3.30 -7.61 -0.40
CA VAL A 163 2.25 -6.86 -1.08
C VAL A 163 1.47 -6.04 -0.06
N SER A 164 1.63 -4.71 -0.08
CA SER A 164 0.95 -3.81 0.85
C SER A 164 -0.40 -3.31 0.31
N GLY A 165 -0.60 -3.34 -1.00
CA GLY A 165 -1.87 -2.97 -1.62
C GLY A 165 -1.81 -2.90 -3.15
N HIS A 166 -2.87 -2.40 -3.76
CA HIS A 166 -2.91 -2.16 -5.20
C HIS A 166 -3.80 -0.95 -5.51
N ILE A 167 -3.50 -0.28 -6.63
CA ILE A 167 -4.22 0.88 -7.15
C ILE A 167 -4.79 0.46 -8.51
N PRO A 168 -6.07 0.04 -8.58
CA PRO A 168 -6.69 -0.42 -9.82
C PRO A 168 -6.67 0.63 -10.94
N SER A 169 -6.91 1.91 -10.60
CA SER A 169 -6.96 3.01 -11.57
C SER A 169 -5.61 3.25 -12.26
N ALA A 170 -4.50 3.04 -11.55
CA ALA A 170 -3.15 3.16 -12.06
C ALA A 170 -2.55 1.81 -12.50
N GLN A 171 -3.31 0.71 -12.40
CA GLN A 171 -2.87 -0.67 -12.66
C GLN A 171 -1.51 -0.98 -12.01
N THR A 172 -1.35 -0.57 -10.75
CA THR A 172 -0.08 -0.66 -10.03
C THR A 172 -0.28 -1.37 -8.69
N ILE A 173 0.57 -2.36 -8.43
CA ILE A 173 0.66 -3.12 -7.19
C ILE A 173 1.73 -2.46 -6.34
N LEU A 174 1.45 -2.27 -5.06
CA LEU A 174 2.37 -1.71 -4.09
C LEU A 174 3.00 -2.86 -3.32
N VAL A 175 4.31 -2.96 -3.41
CA VAL A 175 5.11 -3.95 -2.68
C VAL A 175 6.05 -3.23 -1.74
N GLU A 176 6.04 -3.58 -0.47
CA GLU A 176 6.94 -3.04 0.52
C GLU A 176 8.24 -3.85 0.56
N VAL A 177 9.35 -3.20 0.24
CA VAL A 177 10.71 -3.76 0.28
C VAL A 177 11.53 -2.95 1.28
N HIS A 178 12.05 -3.58 2.32
CA HIS A 178 12.83 -2.92 3.39
C HIS A 178 12.14 -1.68 4.01
N GLY A 179 10.80 -1.66 4.07
CA GLY A 179 10.03 -0.52 4.59
C GLY A 179 9.79 0.62 3.58
N VAL A 180 10.16 0.40 2.31
CA VAL A 180 9.95 1.35 1.21
C VAL A 180 8.93 0.77 0.22
N THR A 181 7.98 1.60 -0.20
CA THR A 181 6.98 1.20 -1.20
C THR A 181 7.57 1.22 -2.61
N VAL A 182 7.52 0.07 -3.27
CA VAL A 182 7.89 -0.15 -4.67
C VAL A 182 6.62 -0.37 -5.48
N GLY A 183 6.47 0.37 -6.58
CA GLY A 183 5.34 0.23 -7.49
C GLY A 183 5.63 -0.77 -8.61
N VAL A 184 4.81 -1.80 -8.76
CA VAL A 184 4.90 -2.78 -9.85
C VAL A 184 3.65 -2.66 -10.72
N ARG A 185 3.80 -2.30 -12.01
CA ARG A 185 2.66 -2.28 -12.94
C ARG A 185 2.16 -3.69 -13.20
N TYR A 186 0.86 -3.85 -13.48
CA TYR A 186 0.27 -5.17 -13.78
C TYR A 186 1.00 -5.87 -14.95
N SER A 187 1.42 -5.10 -15.95
CA SER A 187 2.19 -5.62 -17.10
C SER A 187 3.61 -6.11 -16.79
N GLN A 188 4.15 -5.73 -15.62
CA GLN A 188 5.46 -6.15 -15.09
C GLN A 188 5.32 -7.11 -13.90
N TRP A 189 4.09 -7.44 -13.50
CA TRP A 189 3.81 -8.38 -12.42
C TRP A 189 3.90 -9.84 -12.89
N SER A 190 3.31 -10.14 -14.05
CA SER A 190 3.34 -11.47 -14.66
C SER A 190 3.26 -11.34 -16.19
N HIS A 191 3.62 -12.41 -16.89
CA HIS A 191 3.30 -12.55 -18.31
C HIS A 191 1.80 -12.75 -18.56
N SER A 192 1.07 -13.32 -17.61
CA SER A 192 -0.39 -13.49 -17.68
C SER A 192 -1.15 -12.18 -17.50
N PHE A 193 -2.41 -12.16 -17.95
CA PHE A 193 -3.34 -11.11 -17.58
C PHE A 193 -3.62 -11.15 -16.06
N VAL A 194 -3.40 -10.04 -15.38
CA VAL A 194 -3.56 -9.91 -13.93
C VAL A 194 -4.82 -9.10 -13.64
N ARG A 195 -5.76 -9.66 -12.86
CA ARG A 195 -6.89 -8.92 -12.33
C ARG A 195 -6.60 -8.45 -10.92
N SER A 196 -7.28 -7.38 -10.50
CA SER A 196 -7.16 -6.87 -9.12
C SER A 196 -7.57 -7.91 -8.07
N THR A 197 -8.49 -8.81 -8.40
CA THR A 197 -8.93 -9.92 -7.54
C THR A 197 -7.87 -10.98 -7.31
N ASP A 198 -6.89 -11.09 -8.21
CA ASP A 198 -5.85 -12.12 -8.16
C ASP A 198 -4.69 -11.70 -7.25
N ILE A 199 -4.70 -10.45 -6.76
CA ILE A 199 -3.65 -9.87 -5.92
C ILE A 199 -4.03 -10.05 -4.46
N ILE A 200 -3.27 -10.87 -3.74
CA ILE A 200 -3.45 -11.11 -2.31
C ILE A 200 -2.59 -10.12 -1.53
N ILE A 201 -3.23 -9.31 -0.68
CA ILE A 201 -2.53 -8.39 0.22
C ILE A 201 -1.88 -9.19 1.34
N GLY A 202 -0.62 -8.88 1.65
CA GLY A 202 0.20 -9.59 2.63
C GLY A 202 1.04 -10.72 2.03
N ASP A 203 0.91 -10.99 0.73
CA ASP A 203 1.71 -12.03 0.06
C ASP A 203 3.19 -11.62 -0.03
N VAL A 204 4.08 -12.58 0.14
CA VAL A 204 5.54 -12.37 0.07
C VAL A 204 6.00 -12.73 -1.33
N VAL A 205 6.56 -11.75 -2.04
CA VAL A 205 6.94 -11.88 -3.45
C VAL A 205 8.38 -11.47 -3.68
N GLU A 206 9.00 -12.10 -4.67
CA GLU A 206 10.31 -11.70 -5.18
C GLU A 206 10.15 -10.81 -6.42
N LEU A 207 10.97 -9.76 -6.52
CA LEU A 207 10.97 -8.83 -7.64
C LEU A 207 12.35 -8.21 -7.85
N ILE A 208 12.60 -7.71 -9.05
CA ILE A 208 13.79 -6.90 -9.36
C ILE A 208 13.35 -5.43 -9.45
N ILE A 209 14.13 -4.51 -8.89
CA ILE A 209 13.87 -3.08 -9.05
C ILE A 209 14.55 -2.62 -10.35
N ASP A 210 13.75 -2.28 -11.36
CA ASP A 210 14.24 -2.03 -12.72
C ASP A 210 14.52 -0.55 -13.01
N LYS A 211 13.82 0.34 -12.31
CA LYS A 211 13.94 1.77 -12.53
C LYS A 211 13.73 2.53 -11.23
N VAL A 212 14.62 3.47 -10.97
CA VAL A 212 14.45 4.49 -9.94
C VAL A 212 14.25 5.83 -10.60
N VAL A 213 13.24 6.57 -10.16
CA VAL A 213 12.99 7.94 -10.60
C VAL A 213 13.08 8.86 -9.40
N GLU A 214 14.02 9.79 -9.43
CA GLU A 214 14.07 10.86 -8.44
C GLU A 214 13.13 11.99 -8.85
N LYS A 215 12.23 12.38 -7.94
CA LYS A 215 11.30 13.50 -8.15
C LYS A 215 11.21 14.33 -6.88
N ASN A 216 11.62 15.59 -6.97
CA ASN A 216 11.57 16.56 -5.84
C ASN A 216 12.24 16.02 -4.56
N GLY A 217 13.40 15.35 -4.69
CA GLY A 217 14.13 14.75 -3.56
C GLY A 217 13.47 13.49 -2.97
N ARG A 218 12.52 12.89 -3.68
CA ARG A 218 11.90 11.59 -3.33
C ARG A 218 12.31 10.55 -4.38
N TYR A 219 12.48 9.31 -3.95
CA TYR A 219 12.77 8.20 -4.86
C TYR A 219 11.50 7.38 -5.10
N GLU A 220 11.08 7.29 -6.36
CA GLU A 220 10.06 6.36 -6.81
C GLU A 220 10.73 5.12 -7.38
N PHE A 221 10.50 3.97 -6.72
CA PHE A 221 11.02 2.67 -7.15
C PHE A 221 9.99 1.95 -7.99
N ARG A 222 10.42 1.47 -9.15
CA ARG A 222 9.61 0.60 -10.01
C ARG A 222 10.18 -0.81 -10.01
N GLY A 223 9.31 -1.75 -9.68
CA GLY A 223 9.66 -3.17 -9.63
C GLY A 223 9.18 -3.92 -10.87
N ASN A 224 9.81 -5.06 -11.08
CA ASN A 224 9.56 -5.96 -12.18
C ASN A 224 9.71 -7.40 -11.69
N LYS A 225 8.57 -8.07 -11.48
CA LYS A 225 8.51 -9.49 -11.11
C LYS A 225 8.66 -10.37 -12.35
N LYS A 226 8.12 -9.90 -13.48
CA LYS A 226 8.13 -10.59 -14.77
C LYS A 226 9.53 -10.99 -15.25
N LYS A 227 10.56 -10.19 -14.97
CA LYS A 227 11.97 -10.51 -15.31
C LYS A 227 12.50 -11.79 -14.66
N LEU A 228 11.90 -12.24 -13.55
CA LEU A 228 12.27 -13.51 -12.90
C LEU A 228 11.67 -14.72 -13.61
N GLU A 229 10.60 -14.53 -14.38
CA GLU A 229 9.94 -15.57 -15.15
C GLU A 229 10.58 -15.68 -16.55
N THR A 230 10.80 -16.90 -17.03
CA THR A 230 11.21 -17.12 -18.43
C THR A 230 10.12 -16.64 -19.38
N ASP A 231 10.48 -15.89 -20.44
CA ASP A 231 9.47 -15.40 -21.38
C ASP A 231 8.74 -16.60 -22.02
N PRO A 232 7.40 -16.72 -21.88
CA PRO A 232 6.63 -17.77 -22.51
C PRO A 232 6.80 -17.83 -24.02
N MET A 233 7.20 -16.73 -24.68
CA MET A 233 7.47 -16.74 -26.12
C MET A 233 8.67 -17.62 -26.48
N GLU A 234 9.71 -17.67 -25.64
CA GLU A 234 10.88 -18.52 -25.85
C GLU A 234 10.48 -19.99 -25.79
N LYS A 235 9.66 -20.36 -24.80
CA LYS A 235 9.08 -21.71 -24.69
C LYS A 235 8.27 -22.09 -25.93
N LEU A 236 7.48 -21.17 -26.47
CA LEU A 236 6.71 -21.41 -27.70
C LEU A 236 7.60 -21.58 -28.94
N LEU A 237 8.71 -20.84 -29.03
CA LEU A 237 9.69 -20.99 -30.11
C LEU A 237 10.37 -22.36 -30.06
N GLU A 238 10.67 -22.88 -28.87
CA GLU A 238 11.21 -24.23 -28.70
C GLU A 238 10.20 -25.30 -29.15
N LEU A 239 8.93 -25.17 -28.74
CA LEU A 239 7.86 -26.07 -29.16
C LEU A 239 7.67 -26.05 -30.69
N ASN A 240 7.79 -24.88 -31.32
CA ASN A 240 7.70 -24.77 -32.78
C ASN A 240 8.81 -25.53 -33.50
N LYS A 241 10.05 -25.48 -32.99
CA LYS A 241 11.20 -26.18 -33.59
C LYS A 241 10.98 -27.71 -33.60
N ARG A 242 10.33 -28.23 -32.56
CA ARG A 242 10.05 -29.67 -32.42
C ARG A 242 8.74 -30.10 -33.06
N ARG A 243 7.88 -29.15 -33.45
CA ARG A 243 6.48 -29.38 -33.88
C ARG A 243 5.69 -30.15 -32.82
N ASP A 244 5.94 -29.83 -31.56
CA ASP A 244 5.28 -30.49 -30.44
C ASP A 244 3.83 -30.03 -30.31
N ARG A 245 2.97 -30.95 -29.87
CA ARG A 245 1.60 -30.64 -29.48
C ARG A 245 1.61 -30.15 -28.04
N PHE A 246 0.87 -29.09 -27.78
CA PHE A 246 0.78 -28.49 -26.45
C PHE A 246 -0.65 -28.12 -26.10
N VAL A 247 -0.86 -27.76 -24.85
CA VAL A 247 -2.18 -27.42 -24.33
C VAL A 247 -2.42 -25.91 -24.43
N GLY A 248 -3.55 -25.52 -24.99
CA GLY A 248 -4.05 -24.14 -24.97
C GLY A 248 -5.43 -24.04 -24.32
N LYS A 249 -5.89 -22.82 -24.08
CA LYS A 249 -7.22 -22.52 -23.55
C LYS A 249 -7.97 -21.60 -24.50
N ILE A 250 -9.25 -21.85 -24.77
CA ILE A 250 -10.06 -20.91 -25.55
C ILE A 250 -10.42 -19.72 -24.66
N VAL A 251 -10.06 -18.50 -25.06
CA VAL A 251 -10.31 -17.29 -24.24
C VAL A 251 -11.33 -16.35 -24.90
N GLY A 252 -11.52 -16.47 -26.20
CA GLY A 252 -12.48 -15.65 -26.93
C GLY A 252 -12.90 -16.29 -28.22
N ILE A 253 -14.14 -16.03 -28.63
CA ILE A 253 -14.67 -16.43 -29.93
C ILE A 253 -15.38 -15.21 -30.49
N ASP A 254 -14.99 -14.83 -31.69
CA ASP A 254 -15.59 -13.74 -32.43
C ASP A 254 -16.03 -14.27 -33.79
N ALA A 255 -17.25 -13.92 -34.22
CA ALA A 255 -17.81 -14.39 -35.48
C ALA A 255 -17.00 -13.90 -36.70
N ILE A 256 -16.29 -12.79 -36.57
CA ILE A 256 -15.52 -12.13 -37.62
C ILE A 256 -14.02 -12.41 -37.45
N ALA A 257 -13.48 -12.18 -36.26
CA ALA A 257 -12.04 -12.30 -36.00
C ALA A 257 -11.59 -13.76 -35.84
N GLY A 258 -12.50 -14.65 -35.42
CA GLY A 258 -12.29 -16.08 -35.26
C GLY A 258 -12.10 -16.50 -33.80
N ILE A 259 -11.43 -17.63 -33.60
CA ILE A 259 -11.21 -18.24 -32.28
C ILE A 259 -9.88 -17.72 -31.72
N PHE A 260 -9.87 -17.27 -30.47
CA PHE A 260 -8.67 -16.87 -29.74
C PHE A 260 -8.32 -17.92 -28.70
N VAL A 261 -7.09 -18.43 -28.81
CA VAL A 261 -6.56 -19.46 -27.92
C VAL A 261 -5.37 -18.89 -27.16
N GLU A 262 -5.43 -18.90 -25.83
CA GLU A 262 -4.27 -18.64 -24.98
C GLU A 262 -3.36 -19.87 -24.99
N VAL A 263 -2.17 -19.69 -25.54
CA VAL A 263 -1.18 -20.76 -25.77
C VAL A 263 -0.11 -20.81 -24.69
N ALA A 264 0.06 -19.68 -24.00
CA ALA A 264 0.95 -19.51 -22.88
C ALA A 264 0.46 -18.27 -22.09
N PRO A 265 0.87 -18.11 -20.82
CA PRO A 265 0.56 -16.95 -19.98
C PRO A 265 0.50 -15.61 -20.73
N GLY A 266 -0.70 -15.08 -20.94
CA GLY A 266 -0.96 -13.78 -21.57
C GLY A 266 -0.62 -13.68 -23.07
N ILE A 267 -0.35 -14.81 -23.74
CA ILE A 267 -0.15 -14.88 -25.19
C ILE A 267 -1.37 -15.56 -25.82
N GLN A 268 -2.10 -14.80 -26.64
CA GLN A 268 -3.28 -15.28 -27.35
C GLN A 268 -3.01 -15.33 -28.85
N PHE A 269 -3.20 -16.50 -29.45
CA PHE A 269 -3.01 -16.75 -30.88
C PHE A 269 -4.35 -17.06 -31.54
N LYS A 270 -4.40 -16.83 -32.86
CA LYS A 270 -5.58 -17.17 -33.65
C LYS A 270 -5.65 -18.69 -33.81
N GLY A 271 -6.76 -19.27 -33.38
CA GLY A 271 -7.08 -20.68 -33.51
C GLY A 271 -7.72 -20.99 -34.87
N LEU A 272 -7.14 -21.96 -35.57
CA LEU A 272 -7.74 -22.61 -36.74
C LEU A 272 -8.21 -23.99 -36.33
N LYS A 273 -9.52 -24.23 -36.42
CA LYS A 273 -10.08 -25.55 -36.17
C LYS A 273 -9.86 -26.49 -37.35
N GLY A 274 -9.66 -27.77 -37.08
CA GLY A 274 -9.79 -28.82 -38.09
C GLY A 274 -11.22 -28.90 -38.65
N ARG A 275 -11.39 -29.35 -39.90
CA ARG A 275 -12.72 -29.48 -40.54
C ARG A 275 -13.66 -30.40 -39.76
N ASN A 276 -13.12 -31.46 -39.18
CA ASN A 276 -13.87 -32.48 -38.44
C ASN A 276 -14.09 -32.13 -36.97
N LEU A 277 -13.64 -30.96 -36.53
CA LEU A 277 -13.77 -30.52 -35.15
C LEU A 277 -15.01 -29.64 -34.99
N ALA A 278 -15.80 -29.92 -33.95
CA ALA A 278 -16.95 -29.13 -33.57
C ALA A 278 -16.55 -27.66 -33.34
N ASN A 279 -17.43 -26.73 -33.70
CA ASN A 279 -17.18 -25.31 -33.46
C ASN A 279 -17.19 -25.04 -31.96
N PRO A 280 -16.23 -24.29 -31.42
CA PRO A 280 -16.30 -23.86 -30.04
C PRO A 280 -17.47 -22.88 -29.86
N THR A 281 -18.03 -22.88 -28.66
CA THR A 281 -19.18 -22.07 -28.25
C THR A 281 -18.75 -20.95 -27.30
N MET A 282 -19.56 -19.90 -27.13
CA MET A 282 -19.23 -18.80 -26.20
C MET A 282 -18.99 -19.31 -24.77
N ASP A 283 -19.67 -20.39 -24.36
CA ASP A 283 -19.47 -21.05 -23.07
C ASP A 283 -18.05 -21.63 -22.95
N ASP A 284 -17.46 -22.10 -24.05
CA ASP A 284 -16.06 -22.56 -24.06
C ASP A 284 -15.06 -21.44 -23.79
N ALA A 285 -15.36 -20.22 -24.24
CA ALA A 285 -14.53 -19.06 -23.97
C ALA A 285 -14.63 -18.60 -22.51
N ILE A 286 -15.84 -18.64 -21.94
CA ILE A 286 -16.10 -18.30 -20.53
C ILE A 286 -15.41 -19.30 -19.60
N ASN A 287 -15.56 -20.60 -19.88
CA ASN A 287 -15.01 -21.68 -19.07
C ASN A 287 -13.54 -21.99 -19.37
N GLN A 288 -12.92 -21.24 -20.28
CA GLN A 288 -11.53 -21.43 -20.69
C GLN A 288 -11.23 -22.87 -21.12
N THR A 289 -12.09 -23.46 -21.96
CA THR A 289 -12.03 -24.87 -22.36
C THR A 289 -10.65 -25.23 -22.89
N ILE A 290 -10.11 -26.32 -22.36
CA ILE A 290 -8.78 -26.83 -22.68
C ILE A 290 -8.80 -27.51 -24.05
N VAL A 291 -7.83 -27.16 -24.88
CA VAL A 291 -7.65 -27.68 -26.24
C VAL A 291 -6.22 -28.16 -26.46
N THR A 292 -6.04 -29.20 -27.27
CA THR A 292 -4.71 -29.56 -27.76
C THR A 292 -4.45 -28.83 -29.07
N CYS A 293 -3.34 -28.11 -29.09
CA CYS A 293 -2.94 -27.23 -30.16
C CYS A 293 -1.60 -27.63 -30.75
N GLU A 294 -1.42 -27.32 -32.03
CA GLU A 294 -0.14 -27.37 -32.74
C GLU A 294 0.17 -25.98 -33.27
N LEU A 295 1.41 -25.52 -33.14
CA LEU A 295 1.83 -24.22 -33.66
C LEU A 295 1.98 -24.30 -35.19
N LEU A 296 1.34 -23.39 -35.93
CA LEU A 296 1.49 -23.31 -37.38
C LEU A 296 2.49 -22.23 -37.80
N ASN A 297 2.33 -21.04 -37.23
CA ASN A 297 3.20 -19.91 -37.49
C ASN A 297 3.33 -19.07 -36.22
N ILE A 298 4.52 -18.52 -36.01
CA ILE A 298 4.87 -17.67 -34.88
C ILE A 298 5.74 -16.52 -35.36
N ASP A 299 5.28 -15.32 -35.09
CA ASP A 299 6.04 -14.10 -35.22
C ASP A 299 6.37 -13.60 -33.80
N ALA A 300 7.58 -13.94 -33.36
CA ALA A 300 8.07 -13.57 -32.03
C ALA A 300 8.20 -12.06 -31.86
N LYS A 301 8.51 -11.31 -32.92
CA LYS A 301 8.69 -9.85 -32.85
C LYS A 301 7.36 -9.15 -32.55
N ASN A 302 6.31 -9.55 -33.26
CA ASN A 302 4.97 -8.98 -33.07
C ASN A 302 4.15 -9.71 -31.99
N ARG A 303 4.72 -10.74 -31.35
CA ARG A 303 4.03 -11.66 -30.43
C ARG A 303 2.70 -12.17 -31.00
N ARG A 304 2.68 -12.48 -32.29
CA ARG A 304 1.50 -13.00 -33.01
C ARG A 304 1.76 -14.42 -33.48
N GLY A 305 0.70 -15.18 -33.62
CA GLY A 305 0.81 -16.55 -34.09
C GLY A 305 -0.54 -17.14 -34.45
N THR A 306 -0.45 -18.26 -35.14
CA THR A 306 -1.61 -19.06 -35.54
C THR A 306 -1.39 -20.48 -35.02
N VAL A 307 -2.42 -21.02 -34.37
CA VAL A 307 -2.42 -22.39 -33.87
C VAL A 307 -3.51 -23.20 -34.54
N ARG A 308 -3.22 -24.48 -34.78
CA ARG A 308 -4.22 -25.46 -35.20
C ARG A 308 -4.78 -26.16 -33.97
N ILE A 309 -6.09 -26.11 -33.80
CA ILE A 309 -6.79 -26.88 -32.76
C ILE A 309 -7.02 -28.29 -33.31
N LEU A 310 -6.46 -29.29 -32.63
CA LEU A 310 -6.54 -30.70 -33.02
C LEU A 310 -7.76 -31.38 -32.42
N ASN A 311 -7.96 -31.23 -31.11
CA ASN A 311 -9.07 -31.84 -30.37
C ASN A 311 -9.35 -31.13 -29.03
N TYR A 312 -10.48 -31.51 -28.42
CA TYR A 312 -10.89 -31.13 -27.06
C TYR A 312 -10.63 -32.31 -26.12
N PRO A 313 -9.47 -32.39 -25.43
CA PRO A 313 -9.13 -33.55 -24.61
C PRO A 313 -10.14 -33.82 -23.48
N GLN A 314 -10.79 -32.77 -22.96
CA GLN A 314 -11.80 -32.87 -21.90
C GLN A 314 -13.23 -32.73 -22.42
N GLY A 315 -13.41 -32.73 -23.75
CA GLY A 315 -14.67 -32.37 -24.39
C GLY A 315 -14.93 -30.86 -24.41
N GLN A 316 -16.00 -30.47 -25.11
CA GLN A 316 -16.48 -29.07 -25.11
C GLN A 316 -17.27 -28.80 -23.84
N SER A 317 -17.27 -27.54 -23.41
CA SER A 317 -18.13 -27.05 -22.35
C SER A 317 -19.58 -27.29 -22.75
N LYS A 318 -20.24 -28.25 -22.09
CA LYS A 318 -21.66 -28.50 -22.27
C LYS A 318 -22.42 -27.35 -21.61
N LYS A 319 -23.49 -26.87 -22.25
CA LYS A 319 -24.53 -26.12 -21.55
C LYS A 319 -24.90 -26.92 -20.31
N SER A 320 -24.86 -26.29 -19.13
CA SER A 320 -25.52 -26.88 -17.97
C SER A 320 -26.98 -27.07 -18.37
N ASN A 321 -27.40 -28.32 -18.50
CA ASN A 321 -28.83 -28.61 -18.48
C ASN A 321 -29.28 -28.25 -17.07
N SER A 322 -29.85 -27.06 -16.89
CA SER A 322 -30.61 -26.67 -15.71
C SER A 322 -31.92 -27.46 -15.68
N SER A 323 -31.83 -28.78 -15.54
CA SER A 323 -32.96 -29.68 -15.36
C SER A 323 -32.53 -30.96 -14.66
N ILE A 324 -31.97 -30.82 -13.46
CA ILE A 324 -32.12 -31.83 -12.41
C ILE A 324 -32.58 -31.09 -11.15
N TYR A 325 -33.89 -30.89 -11.03
CA TYR A 325 -34.50 -30.73 -9.71
C TYR A 325 -34.60 -32.13 -9.12
N GLN A 326 -33.80 -32.41 -8.08
CA GLN A 326 -34.10 -33.50 -7.16
C GLN A 326 -34.97 -32.90 -6.05
N PHE A 327 -36.22 -33.38 -5.99
CA PHE A 327 -37.11 -33.21 -4.85
C PHE A 327 -36.60 -34.01 -3.66
#